data_AF-A0A559M4I1-F1
#
_entry.id   AF-A0A559M4I1-F1
#
_cell.length_a   1.000
_cell.length_b   1.000
_cell.length_c   1.000
_cell.angle_alpha   90.00
_cell.angle_beta   90.00
_cell.angle_gamma   90.00
#
_symmetry.space_group_name_H-M   'P 1'
#
loop_
_entity.id
_entity.type
_entity.pdbx_description
1 polymer ?
#
loop_
_entity_poly.entity_id
_entity_poly.type
_entity_poly.pdbx_seq_one_letter_code
_entity_poly.pdbx_strand_id
1 'polypeptide(L)' 'THLTHLTPLPPGAILDSPPKQNEPLTFKGSAMVCLASSQDEVLEMLKRDVYTENEVWDFSKLQIYPFKCAFRYPVDA' A
#
# COMPACT_ATOMS: atom_id res chain seq x y z
N THR A 1 3.69 -21.89 12.38
CA THR A 1 2.36 -21.69 13.02
C THR A 1 2.06 -20.21 13.02
N HIS A 2 0.82 -19.87 12.71
CA HIS A 2 0.30 -18.60 12.25
C HIS A 2 0.79 -17.33 12.98
N LEU A 3 1.29 -16.36 12.20
CA LEU A 3 1.48 -14.98 12.65
C LEU A 3 0.70 -14.04 11.71
N THR A 4 -0.63 -14.08 11.82
CA THR A 4 -1.60 -13.23 11.10
C THR A 4 -1.88 -11.89 11.82
N HIS A 5 -0.99 -11.42 12.69
CA HIS A 5 -1.21 -10.22 13.52
C HIS A 5 -0.22 -9.08 13.29
N LEU A 6 0.41 -9.02 12.11
CA LEU A 6 1.07 -7.79 11.68
C LEU A 6 0.05 -7.03 10.84
N THR A 7 -0.70 -6.14 11.47
CA THR A 7 -1.52 -5.15 10.75
C THR A 7 -0.60 -4.50 9.71
N PRO A 8 -0.87 -4.65 8.39
CA PRO A 8 -0.15 -3.87 7.40
C PRO A 8 -0.29 -2.40 7.81
N LEU A 9 0.79 -1.61 7.64
CA LEU A 9 0.66 -0.16 7.75
C LEU A 9 -0.56 0.26 6.92
N PRO A 10 -1.47 1.09 7.45
CA PRO A 10 -2.69 1.42 6.74
C PRO A 10 -2.32 1.92 5.35
N PRO A 11 -2.90 1.34 4.29
CA PRO A 11 -2.60 1.75 2.92
C PRO A 11 -2.82 3.26 2.79
N GLY A 12 -1.84 3.94 2.21
CA GLY A 12 -1.82 5.39 2.09
C GLY A 12 -2.09 5.84 0.66
N ALA A 13 -2.75 6.98 0.52
CA ALA A 13 -2.88 7.65 -0.77
C ALA A 13 -1.59 8.41 -1.12
N ILE A 14 -1.13 8.25 -2.35
CA ILE A 14 -0.12 9.11 -2.96
C ILE A 14 -0.87 10.30 -3.55
N LEU A 15 -0.48 11.51 -3.18
CA LEU A 15 -1.10 12.74 -3.66
C LEU A 15 -0.25 13.39 -4.75
N ASP A 16 -0.90 14.08 -5.70
CA ASP A 16 -0.19 14.88 -6.71
C ASP A 16 0.44 16.15 -6.13
N SER A 17 -0.16 16.70 -5.08
CA SER A 17 0.31 17.89 -4.39
C SER A 17 0.07 17.80 -2.88
N PRO A 18 0.80 18.56 -2.05
CA PRO A 18 0.52 18.65 -0.64
C PRO A 18 -0.95 19.06 -0.38
N PRO A 19 -1.62 18.47 0.63
CA PRO A 19 -2.99 18.84 0.98
C PRO A 19 -3.12 20.33 1.27
N LYS A 20 -4.15 20.96 0.72
CA LYS A 20 -4.53 22.34 1.04
C LYS A 20 -5.83 22.35 1.85
N GLN A 21 -5.97 23.33 2.73
CA GLN A 21 -7.14 23.44 3.58
C GLN A 21 -8.39 23.71 2.74
N ASN A 22 -9.45 22.93 2.99
CA ASN A 22 -10.75 23.02 2.31
C ASN A 22 -10.74 22.70 0.80
N GLU A 23 -9.66 22.11 0.27
CA GLU A 23 -9.63 21.61 -1.10
C GLU A 23 -9.76 20.08 -1.11
N PRO A 24 -10.44 19.48 -2.10
CA PRO A 24 -10.42 18.03 -2.31
C PRO A 24 -8.98 17.53 -2.50
N LEU A 25 -8.69 16.34 -1.95
CA LEU A 25 -7.39 15.69 -2.16
C LEU A 25 -7.26 15.22 -3.60
N THR A 26 -6.10 15.47 -4.20
CA THR A 26 -5.74 15.00 -5.55
C THR A 26 -5.01 13.67 -5.45
N PHE A 27 -5.70 12.58 -5.76
CA PHE A 27 -5.15 11.23 -5.69
C PHE A 27 -4.37 10.88 -6.96
N LYS A 28 -3.11 10.48 -6.79
CA LYS A 28 -2.24 9.96 -7.85
C LYS A 28 -2.18 8.43 -7.86
N GLY A 29 -2.42 7.81 -6.71
CA GLY A 29 -2.37 6.37 -6.54
C GLY A 29 -2.36 5.98 -5.06
N SER A 30 -1.96 4.74 -4.80
CA SER A 30 -1.93 4.16 -3.46
C SER A 30 -0.58 3.49 -3.21
N ALA A 31 -0.13 3.51 -1.96
CA ALA A 31 1.07 2.83 -1.49
C ALA A 31 0.73 1.98 -0.27
N MET A 32 1.28 0.76 -0.22
CA MET A 32 1.11 -0.15 0.91
C MET A 32 2.34 -1.02 1.11
N VAL A 33 2.50 -1.54 2.33
CA VAL A 33 3.53 -2.53 2.65
C VAL A 33 2.85 -3.87 2.86
N CYS A 34 3.18 -4.85 2.02
CA CYS A 34 2.63 -6.20 2.08
C CYS A 34 3.64 -7.17 2.70
N LEU A 35 3.15 -8.13 3.48
CA LEU A 35 3.93 -9.30 3.90
C LEU A 35 3.63 -10.45 2.94
N ALA A 36 4.65 -10.89 2.20
CA ALA A 36 4.56 -12.00 1.26
C ALA A 36 5.93 -12.67 1.10
N SER A 37 5.91 -13.90 0.62
CA SER A 37 7.11 -14.70 0.33
C SER A 37 7.63 -14.46 -1.08
N SER A 38 6.82 -13.91 -1.98
CA SER A 38 7.18 -13.59 -3.36
C SER A 38 6.36 -12.45 -3.95
N GLN A 39 6.82 -11.88 -5.06
CA GLN A 39 6.07 -10.89 -5.83
C GLN A 39 4.76 -11.46 -6.40
N ASP A 40 4.77 -12.71 -6.85
CA ASP A 40 3.57 -13.38 -7.39
C ASP A 40 2.48 -13.54 -6.33
N GLU A 41 2.86 -13.83 -5.08
CA GLU A 41 1.92 -13.88 -3.96
C GLU A 41 1.29 -12.50 -3.72
N VAL A 42 2.06 -11.42 -3.84
CA VAL A 42 1.52 -10.04 -3.76
C VAL A 42 0.53 -9.77 -4.90
N LEU A 43 0.84 -10.18 -6.12
CA LEU A 43 -0.05 -10.01 -7.27
C LEU A 43 -1.37 -10.77 -7.10
N GLU A 44 -1.33 -12.01 -6.63
CA GLU A 44 -2.53 -12.81 -6.36
C GLU A 44 -3.38 -12.23 -5.21
N MET A 45 -2.74 -11.68 -4.17
CA MET A 45 -3.44 -10.95 -3.13
C MET A 45 -4.13 -9.69 -3.68
N LEU A 46 -3.42 -8.90 -4.50
CA LEU A 46 -3.99 -7.69 -5.11
C LEU A 46 -5.17 -8.00 -6.03
N LYS A 47 -5.11 -9.06 -6.84
CA LYS A 47 -6.23 -9.48 -7.70
C LYS A 47 -7.52 -9.82 -6.93
N ARG A 48 -7.41 -10.14 -5.64
CA ARG A 48 -8.53 -10.45 -4.74
C ARG A 48 -8.93 -9.26 -3.87
N ASP A 49 -8.28 -8.12 -4.03
CA ASP A 49 -8.55 -6.91 -3.25
C ASP A 49 -9.81 -6.19 -3.77
N VAL A 50 -10.58 -5.61 -2.85
CA VAL A 50 -11.84 -4.90 -3.16
C VAL A 50 -11.64 -3.73 -4.14
N TYR A 51 -10.45 -3.14 -4.19
CA TYR A 51 -10.14 -2.09 -5.15
C TYR A 51 -9.89 -2.64 -6.56
N THR A 52 -9.54 -3.93 -6.72
CA THR A 52 -9.51 -4.58 -8.04
C THR A 52 -10.92 -4.81 -8.57
N GLU A 53 -11.88 -5.14 -7.71
CA GLU A 53 -13.29 -5.28 -8.09
C GLU A 53 -13.89 -3.98 -8.64
N ASN A 54 -13.34 -2.83 -8.22
CA ASN A 54 -13.75 -1.50 -8.65
C ASN A 54 -12.81 -0.87 -9.72
N GLU A 55 -11.96 -1.68 -10.37
CA GLU A 55 -11.01 -1.26 -11.42
C GLU A 55 -10.06 -0.11 -11.01
N VAL A 56 -9.80 0.06 -9.71
CA VAL A 56 -8.94 1.14 -9.21
C VAL A 56 -7.46 0.85 -9.52
N TRP A 57 -7.08 -0.42 -9.62
CA TRP A 57 -5.71 -0.85 -9.89
C TRP A 57 -5.41 -0.95 -11.38
N ASP A 58 -4.50 -0.11 -11.86
CA ASP A 58 -3.84 -0.32 -13.15
C ASP A 58 -2.63 -1.24 -12.97
N PHE A 59 -2.84 -2.54 -13.16
CA PHE A 59 -1.78 -3.57 -13.04
C PHE A 59 -0.60 -3.32 -13.99
N SER A 60 -0.79 -2.59 -15.10
CA SER A 60 0.31 -2.26 -16.02
C SER A 60 1.28 -1.22 -15.45
N LYS A 61 0.82 -0.41 -14.49
CA LYS A 61 1.59 0.63 -13.80
C LYS A 61 2.06 0.21 -12.41
N LEU A 62 1.70 -0.99 -11.96
CA LEU A 62 2.01 -1.49 -10.62
C LEU A 62 3.53 -1.66 -10.44
N GLN A 63 4.04 -1.18 -9.31
CA GLN A 63 5.45 -1.33 -8.95
C GLN A 63 5.52 -2.04 -7.59
N ILE A 64 6.29 -3.14 -7.53
CA ILE A 64 6.48 -3.94 -6.32
C ILE A 64 7.97 -3.99 -6.02
N TYR A 65 8.34 -3.59 -4.80
CA TYR A 65 9.73 -3.57 -4.35
C TYR A 65 9.91 -4.37 -3.06
N PRO A 66 10.99 -5.16 -2.93
CA PRO A 66 11.35 -5.74 -1.64
C PRO A 66 11.69 -4.63 -0.65
N PHE A 67 11.09 -4.69 0.54
CA PHE A 67 11.20 -3.64 1.54
C PHE A 67 11.62 -4.22 2.90
N LYS A 68 12.61 -3.58 3.54
CA LYS A 68 12.97 -3.85 4.93
C LYS A 68 12.75 -2.59 5.75
N CYS A 69 11.77 -2.64 6.64
CA CYS A 69 11.42 -1.52 7.51
C CYS A 69 12.55 -1.26 8.53
N ALA A 70 13.08 -0.04 8.58
CA ALA A 70 14.10 0.35 9.55
C ALA A 70 13.51 0.61 10.95
N PHE A 71 12.37 1.33 10.99
CA PHE A 71 11.65 1.64 12.22
C PHE A 71 10.16 1.36 12.01
N ARG A 72 9.62 0.45 12.82
CA ARG A 72 8.19 0.11 12.79
C ARG A 72 7.34 1.02 13.68
N TYR A 73 7.99 1.65 14.66
CA TYR A 73 7.40 2.55 15.62
C TYR A 73 8.15 3.89 15.57
N PRO A 74 7.52 5.00 15.98
CA PRO A 74 8.23 6.25 16.17
C PRO A 74 9.45 6.00 17.04
N VAL A 75 10.58 6.51 16.59
CA VAL A 75 11.78 6.59 17.45
C VAL A 75 11.55 7.83 18.30
N ASP A 76 11.59 7.68 19.62
CA ASP A 76 11.50 8.85 20.51
C ASP A 76 12.58 9.85 20.11
N ALA A 77 12.17 11.12 19.94
CA ALA A 77 13.02 12.21 19.46
C ALA A 77 13.99 12.72 20.53
#